data_AF-A0A535Q608-F1
#
_entry.id   AF-A0A535Q608-F1
#
_cell.length_a   1.000
_cell.length_b   1.000
_cell.length_c   1.000
_cell.angle_alpha   90.00
_cell.angle_beta   90.00
_cell.angle_gamma   90.00
#
_symmetry.space_group_name_H-M   'P 1'
#
loop_
_entity.id
_entity.type
_entity.pdbx_description
1 polymer ?
#
loop_
_entity_poly.entity_id
_entity_poly.type
_entity_poly.pdbx_seq_one_letter_code
_entity_poly.pdbx_strand_id
1 'polypeptide(L)'
;MSARHTWPRPSSTGKVAENQGQRDRQTTLIWLTDPAYPRLLKQIHDPPARLFVDGRIPAGPTIAVVGSRRATPYGQRVAHRLAKDLSQVGVVVVSGL
;
A
#
# COMPACT_ATOMS: atom_id res chain seq x y z
N MET A 1 -32.17 20.67 13.86
CA MET A 1 -30.90 21.03 13.20
C MET A 1 -29.85 19.99 13.55
N SER A 2 -29.47 19.12 12.61
CA SER A 2 -28.14 18.48 12.48
C SER A 2 -28.26 17.42 11.39
N ALA A 3 -27.99 17.85 10.15
CA ALA A 3 -28.01 16.98 8.98
C ALA A 3 -26.78 16.07 9.05
N ARG A 4 -27.02 14.79 9.35
CA ARG A 4 -26.02 13.72 9.23
C ARG A 4 -25.69 13.60 7.75
N HIS A 5 -24.57 14.17 7.33
CA HIS A 5 -24.01 13.98 6.00
C HIS A 5 -23.50 12.53 5.90
N THR A 6 -24.42 11.59 5.63
CA THR A 6 -24.08 10.20 5.34
C THR A 6 -23.61 10.13 3.89
N TRP A 7 -22.31 10.03 3.69
CA TRP A 7 -21.71 9.71 2.40
C TRP A 7 -22.23 8.32 1.94
N PRO A 8 -22.81 8.20 0.73
CA PRO A 8 -23.33 6.93 0.25
C PRO A 8 -22.18 5.94 0.07
N ARG A 9 -22.31 4.73 0.63
CA ARG A 9 -21.35 3.63 0.44
C ARG A 9 -21.57 3.08 -0.98
N PRO A 10 -20.61 3.18 -1.91
CA PRO A 10 -20.71 2.44 -3.16
C PRO A 10 -20.59 0.95 -2.84
N SER A 11 -21.70 0.24 -2.95
CA SER A 11 -21.70 -1.21 -3.05
C SER A 11 -21.13 -1.58 -4.43
N SER A 12 -20.23 -2.56 -4.45
CA SER A 12 -19.41 -3.02 -5.56
C SER A 12 -18.08 -2.27 -5.73
N THR A 13 -17.04 -3.07 -5.97
CA THR A 13 -15.69 -2.74 -6.44
C THR A 13 -15.72 -1.69 -7.55
N GLY A 14 -15.84 -0.42 -7.15
CA GLY A 14 -15.91 0.71 -8.06
C GLY A 14 -14.50 1.18 -8.39
N LYS A 15 -14.12 1.07 -9.67
CA LYS A 15 -12.94 1.77 -10.21
C LYS A 15 -13.12 3.27 -9.94
N VAL A 16 -12.25 3.86 -9.14
CA VAL A 16 -12.26 5.30 -8.90
C VAL A 16 -11.51 5.94 -10.06
N ALA A 17 -12.26 6.42 -11.06
CA ALA A 17 -11.70 7.17 -12.17
C ALA A 17 -11.55 8.63 -11.74
N GLU A 18 -10.34 9.01 -11.34
CA GLU A 18 -9.96 10.42 -11.17
C GLU A 18 -9.05 10.81 -12.36
N ASN A 19 -9.61 11.63 -13.25
CA ASN A 19 -8.99 12.06 -14.50
C ASN A 19 -7.78 12.99 -14.23
N GLN A 20 -6.63 12.69 -14.84
CA GLN A 20 -5.93 13.50 -15.86
C GLN A 20 -4.42 13.15 -15.89
N GLY A 21 -4.01 12.38 -16.90
CA GLY A 21 -2.61 12.03 -17.17
C GLY A 21 -2.43 10.56 -17.54
N GLN A 22 -2.58 10.25 -18.83
CA GLN A 22 -2.54 8.91 -19.43
C GLN A 22 -1.38 8.02 -18.94
N ARG A 23 -1.70 6.99 -18.15
CA ARG A 23 -1.13 5.64 -18.19
C ARG A 23 -2.25 4.69 -17.73
N ASP A 24 -2.41 3.55 -18.39
CA ASP A 24 -3.33 2.44 -18.01
C ASP A 24 -3.00 1.88 -16.62
N ARG A 25 -3.16 2.68 -15.57
CA ARG A 25 -2.99 2.26 -14.18
C ARG A 25 -4.36 1.90 -13.65
N GLN A 26 -4.59 0.61 -13.50
CA GLN A 26 -5.80 0.10 -12.87
C GLN A 26 -5.71 0.35 -11.36
N THR A 27 -6.06 1.57 -10.92
CA THR A 27 -6.13 1.92 -9.51
C THR A 27 -7.36 1.28 -8.88
N THR A 28 -7.14 0.47 -7.86
CA THR A 28 -8.20 -0.17 -7.06
C THR A 28 -8.33 0.54 -5.73
N LEU A 29 -9.56 0.85 -5.33
CA LEU A 29 -9.87 1.37 -4.00
C LEU A 29 -10.23 0.22 -3.07
N ILE A 30 -9.53 0.09 -1.95
CA ILE A 30 -9.77 -0.93 -0.92
C ILE A 30 -10.19 -0.25 0.37
N TRP A 31 -11.32 -0.67 0.93
CA TRP A 31 -11.86 -0.13 2.19
C TRP A 31 -11.36 -0.93 3.40
N LEU A 32 -11.33 -0.33 4.59
CA LEU A 32 -10.96 -1.01 5.86
C LEU A 32 -11.77 -2.29 6.16
N THR A 33 -13.00 -2.36 5.64
CA THR A 33 -13.90 -3.50 5.79
C THR A 33 -13.71 -4.58 4.73
N ASP A 34 -12.90 -4.31 3.69
CA ASP A 34 -12.66 -5.22 2.58
C ASP A 34 -11.74 -6.37 3.02
N PRO A 35 -12.05 -7.63 2.65
CA PRO A 35 -11.14 -8.77 2.86
C PRO A 35 -9.74 -8.58 2.27
N ALA A 36 -9.60 -7.78 1.21
CA ALA A 36 -8.31 -7.49 0.57
C ALA A 36 -7.44 -6.48 1.36
N TYR A 37 -7.97 -5.89 2.44
CA TYR A 37 -7.23 -4.92 3.25
C TYR A 37 -6.10 -5.61 4.04
N PRO A 38 -4.84 -5.10 4.00
CA PRO A 38 -3.72 -5.72 4.69
C PRO A 38 -3.95 -5.86 6.19
N ARG A 39 -3.92 -7.10 6.70
CA ARG A 39 -4.19 -7.40 8.11
C ARG A 39 -3.27 -6.63 9.07
N LEU A 40 -1.98 -6.55 8.75
CA LEU A 40 -1.01 -5.83 9.59
C LEU A 40 -1.31 -4.33 9.66
N LEU A 41 -1.73 -3.73 8.54
CA LEU A 41 -2.08 -2.31 8.51
C LEU A 41 -3.37 -2.04 9.28
N LYS A 42 -4.30 -3.00 9.34
CA LYS A 42 -5.54 -2.90 10.11
C LYS A 42 -5.31 -2.90 11.63
N GLN A 43 -4.15 -3.39 12.08
CA GLN A 43 -3.81 -3.55 13.50
C GLN A 43 -3.11 -2.34 14.11
N ILE A 44 -2.73 -1.33 13.32
CA ILE A 44 -2.11 -0.11 13.84
C ILE A 44 -3.15 0.72 14.62
N HIS A 45 -2.68 1.64 15.46
CA HIS A 45 -3.55 2.46 16.32
C HIS A 45 -4.62 3.26 15.52
N ASP A 46 -4.23 3.83 14.38
CA ASP A 46 -5.12 4.61 13.51
C ASP A 46 -5.02 4.09 12.07
N PRO A 47 -5.77 3.01 11.74
CA PRO A 47 -5.68 2.39 10.43
C PRO A 47 -6.35 3.27 9.37
N PRO A 48 -5.73 3.47 8.19
CA PRO A 48 -6.33 4.29 7.14
C PRO A 48 -7.66 3.70 6.66
N ALA A 49 -8.70 4.54 6.59
CA ALA A 49 -10.06 4.11 6.25
C ALA A 49 -10.19 3.48 4.84
N ARG A 50 -9.30 3.88 3.91
CA ARG A 50 -9.24 3.38 2.54
C ARG A 50 -7.83 3.47 1.97
N LEU A 51 -7.49 2.58 1.04
CA LEU A 51 -6.22 2.52 0.32
C LEU A 51 -6.48 2.67 -1.17
N PHE A 52 -5.68 3.51 -1.83
CA PHE A 52 -5.57 3.56 -3.29
C PHE A 52 -4.41 2.67 -3.69
N VAL A 53 -4.69 1.63 -4.48
CA VAL A 53 -3.72 0.61 -4.87
C VAL A 53 -3.53 0.65 -6.37
N ASP A 54 -2.32 0.95 -6.82
CA ASP A 54 -1.91 0.72 -8.20
C ASP A 54 -1.31 -0.70 -8.31
N GLY A 55 -1.96 -1.57 -9.08
CA GLY A 55 -1.56 -2.98 -9.20
C GLY A 55 -2.18 -3.90 -8.13
N ARG A 56 -1.35 -4.73 -7.48
CA ARG A 56 -1.80 -5.76 -6.52
C ARG A 56 -1.06 -5.66 -5.19
N ILE A 57 -1.75 -5.96 -4.10
CA ILE A 57 -1.13 -6.14 -2.78
C ILE A 57 -0.58 -7.57 -2.72
N PRO A 58 0.74 -7.77 -2.60
CA PRO A 58 1.33 -9.10 -2.47
C PRO A 58 0.99 -9.71 -1.10
N ALA A 59 0.77 -11.03 -1.08
CA ALA A 59 0.58 -11.80 0.13
C ALA A 59 1.90 -12.41 0.62
N GLY A 60 2.01 -12.66 1.92
CA GLY A 60 3.15 -13.35 2.53
C GLY A 60 3.85 -12.57 3.64
N PRO A 61 4.95 -13.13 4.18
CA PRO A 61 5.79 -12.44 5.15
C PRO A 61 6.27 -11.12 4.55
N THR A 62 6.19 -10.04 5.32
CA THR A 62 6.48 -8.69 4.85
C THR A 62 7.48 -8.00 5.77
N ILE A 63 8.45 -7.31 5.21
CA ILE A 63 9.42 -6.51 5.95
C ILE A 63 9.50 -5.09 5.37
N ALA A 64 9.64 -4.10 6.25
CA ALA A 64 9.92 -2.73 5.84
C ALA A 64 11.43 -2.50 5.78
N VAL A 65 11.92 -1.94 4.67
CA VAL A 65 13.31 -1.47 4.55
C VAL A 65 13.31 0.04 4.57
N VAL A 66 13.83 0.61 5.66
CA VAL A 66 13.95 2.06 5.88
C VAL A 66 15.41 2.44 6.10
N GLY A 67 15.79 3.67 5.71
CA GLY A 67 17.16 4.14 5.84
C GLY A 67 17.28 5.65 5.64
N SER A 68 18.52 6.16 5.71
CA SER A 68 18.80 7.58 5.48
C SER A 68 18.43 8.01 4.06
N ARG A 69 17.78 9.18 3.92
CA ARG A 69 17.56 9.84 2.61
C ARG A 69 18.87 10.19 1.89
N ARG A 70 19.99 10.27 2.63
CA ARG A 70 21.35 10.47 2.11
C ARG A 70 22.24 9.30 2.54
N ALA A 71 21.89 8.09 2.07
CA ALA A 71 22.69 6.90 2.33
C ALA A 71 24.04 6.96 1.59
N THR A 72 25.09 6.40 2.19
CA THR A 72 26.38 6.20 1.53
C THR A 72 26.25 5.15 0.42
N PRO A 73 27.17 5.11 -0.58
CA PRO A 73 27.18 4.05 -1.58
C PRO A 73 27.24 2.65 -0.97
N TYR A 74 27.93 2.49 0.17
CA TYR A 74 27.95 1.24 0.91
C TYR A 74 26.57 0.88 1.47
N GLY A 75 25.90 1.83 2.15
CA GLY A 75 24.56 1.61 2.69
C GLY A 75 23.54 1.24 1.62
N GLN A 76 23.61 1.87 0.44
CA GLN A 76 22.76 1.52 -0.70
C GLN A 76 22.99 0.09 -1.18
N ARG A 77 24.25 -0.34 -1.30
CA ARG A 77 24.59 -1.73 -1.71
C ARG A 77 24.07 -2.76 -0.71
N VAL A 78 24.23 -2.49 0.59
CA VAL A 78 23.75 -3.39 1.65
C VAL A 78 22.22 -3.49 1.64
N ALA A 79 21.52 -2.35 1.57
CA ALA A 79 20.06 -2.33 1.52
C ALA A 79 19.52 -3.07 0.28
N HIS A 80 20.16 -2.86 -0.88
CA HIS A 80 19.78 -3.55 -2.12
C HIS A 80 20.01 -5.06 -2.02
N ARG A 81 21.17 -5.49 -1.51
CA ARG A 81 21.47 -6.91 -1.33
C ARG A 81 20.48 -7.57 -0.38
N LEU A 82 20.21 -6.96 0.77
CA LEU A 82 19.24 -7.49 1.73
C LEU A 82 17.84 -7.61 1.13
N ALA A 83 17.36 -6.57 0.45
CA ALA A 83 16.06 -6.60 -0.20
C ALA A 83 15.97 -7.69 -1.27
N LYS A 84 17.04 -7.89 -2.05
CA LYS A 84 17.13 -8.93 -3.08
C LYS A 84 17.07 -10.33 -2.46
N ASP A 85 17.92 -10.59 -1.47
CA ASP A 85 18.03 -11.91 -0.84
C ASP A 85 16.71 -12.28 -0.15
N LEU A 86 16.03 -11.32 0.50
CA LEU A 86 14.72 -11.53 1.11
C LEU A 86 13.60 -11.77 0.08
N SER A 87 13.62 -11.02 -1.03
CA SER A 87 12.64 -11.20 -2.10
C SER A 87 12.76 -12.58 -2.75
N GLN A 88 13.99 -13.10 -2.88
CA GLN A 88 14.25 -14.42 -3.47
C GLN A 88 13.68 -15.57 -2.64
N VAL A 89 13.54 -15.39 -1.32
CA VAL A 89 12.92 -16.40 -0.43
C VAL A 89 11.42 -16.14 -0.19
N GLY A 90 10.81 -15.24 -0.98
CA GLY A 90 9.37 -14.98 -0.94
C GLY A 90 8.91 -13.98 0.12
N VAL A 91 9.83 -13.18 0.69
CA VAL A 91 9.48 -12.09 1.60
C VAL A 91 9.16 -10.82 0.79
N VAL A 92 8.02 -10.21 1.08
CA VAL A 92 7.63 -8.92 0.50
C VAL A 92 8.43 -7.80 1.15
N VAL A 93 9.14 -7.02 0.33
CA VAL A 93 9.86 -5.81 0.78
C VAL A 93 8.97 -4.58 0.57
N VAL A 94 8.73 -3.82 1.63
CA VAL A 94 7.96 -2.56 1.62
C VAL A 94 8.88 -1.39 1.92
N SER A 95 8.67 -0.26 1.22
CA SER A 95 9.39 1.00 1.43
C SER A 95 8.47 2.19 1.18
N GLY A 96 8.89 3.40 1.58
CA GLY A 96 8.07 4.62 1.58
C GLY A 96 8.44 5.62 0.47
N LEU A 97 8.55 5.17 -0.78
CA LEU A 97 8.85 6.03 -1.93
C LEU A 97 7.73 7.03 -2.21
#